data_AF-A0AAW5JWQ0-F1
#
_entry.id   AF-A0AAW5JWQ0-F1
#
_cell.length_a   1.000
_cell.length_b   1.000
_cell.length_c   1.000
_cell.angle_alpha   90.00
_cell.angle_beta   90.00
_cell.angle_gamma   90.00
#
_symmetry.space_group_name_H-M   'P 1'
#
loop_
_entity.id
_entity.type
_entity.pdbx_description
1 polymer ?
#
loop_
_entity_poly.entity_id
_entity_poly.type
_entity_poly.pdbx_seq_one_letter_code
_entity_poly.pdbx_strand_id
1 'polypeptide(L)' 'MALKDITLGQYFPGNSFIHRLDPRTKLLFTVLYIVALFSAKRLPSYPLLMAVLAVCIQISRVRL' A
#
# COMPACT_ATOMS: atom_id res chain seq x y z
N MET A 1 -2.32 16.27 26.89
CA MET A 1 -1.47 17.01 25.93
C MET A 1 -0.62 16.05 25.08
N ALA A 2 -1.18 14.97 24.54
CA ALA A 2 -0.42 13.96 23.76
C ALA A 2 -1.12 13.52 22.45
N LEU A 3 -2.35 13.98 22.21
CA LEU A 3 -3.18 13.59 21.04
C LEU A 3 -3.31 14.70 19.99
N LYS A 4 -2.68 15.86 20.20
CA LYS A 4 -2.83 17.04 19.32
C LYS A 4 -1.84 17.06 18.14
N ASP A 5 -0.79 16.25 18.21
CA ASP A 5 0.27 16.17 17.19
C ASP A 5 0.13 14.94 16.28
N ILE A 6 -0.98 14.20 16.40
CA ILE A 6 -1.24 13.04 15.57
C ILE A 6 -2.10 13.49 14.39
N THR A 7 -1.55 13.43 13.18
CA THR A 7 -2.22 13.70 11.90
C THR A 7 -3.23 12.59 11.55
N LEU A 8 -4.02 12.15 12.52
CA LEU A 8 -5.07 11.14 12.38
C LEU A 8 -6.14 11.65 11.42
N GLY A 9 -6.35 10.93 10.32
CA GLY A 9 -7.29 11.31 9.27
C GLY A 9 -6.71 12.15 8.14
N GLN A 10 -5.41 12.48 8.17
CA GLN A 10 -4.72 13.12 7.05
C GLN A 10 -4.01 12.08 6.17
N TYR A 11 -4.08 12.26 4.85
CA TYR A 11 -3.26 11.47 3.91
C TYR A 11 -1.79 11.84 4.09
N PHE A 12 -0.91 10.84 4.02
CA PHE A 12 0.52 11.10 3.92
C PHE A 12 0.80 11.89 2.63
N PRO A 13 1.35 13.12 2.73
CA PRO A 13 1.68 13.90 1.56
C PRO A 13 2.87 13.24 0.84
N GLY A 14 2.71 12.95 -0.45
CA GLY A 14 3.74 12.31 -1.26
C GLY A 14 3.59 12.68 -2.73
N ASN A 15 4.71 12.87 -3.42
CA ASN A 15 4.74 13.23 -4.85
C ASN A 15 5.17 12.05 -5.75
N SER A 16 4.90 10.81 -5.34
CA SER A 16 5.20 9.63 -6.16
C SER A 16 4.07 9.28 -7.11
N PHE A 17 4.37 8.46 -8.11
CA PHE A 17 3.40 8.01 -9.11
C PHE A 17 2.16 7.40 -8.45
N ILE A 18 2.36 6.57 -7.41
CA ILE A 18 1.26 5.95 -6.67
C ILE A 18 0.40 7.00 -5.99
N HIS A 19 0.96 8.06 -5.40
CA HIS A 19 0.16 9.12 -4.76
C HIS A 19 -0.67 9.92 -5.76
N ARG A 20 -0.21 10.06 -7.01
CA ARG A 20 -0.94 10.79 -8.08
C ARG A 20 -2.01 9.96 -8.79
N LEU A 21 -2.06 8.64 -8.59
CA LEU A 21 -3.12 7.79 -9.14
C LEU A 21 -4.49 8.16 -8.58
N ASP A 22 -5.52 7.98 -9.43
CA ASP A 22 -6.91 8.13 -9.03
C ASP A 22 -7.23 7.31 -7.77
N PRO A 23 -7.93 7.89 -6.78
CA PRO A 23 -8.25 7.21 -5.52
C PRO A 23 -8.96 5.86 -5.69
N ARG A 24 -9.82 5.73 -6.72
CA ARG A 24 -10.54 4.48 -7.03
C ARG A 24 -9.60 3.36 -7.43
N THR A 25 -8.57 3.67 -8.21
CA THR A 25 -7.56 2.70 -8.64
C THR A 25 -6.77 2.18 -7.46
N LYS A 26 -6.41 3.05 -6.50
CA LYS A 26 -5.75 2.64 -5.25
C LYS A 26 -6.62 1.67 -4.45
N LEU A 27 -7.90 1.98 -4.26
CA LEU A 27 -8.85 1.12 -3.56
C LEU A 27 -9.00 -0.24 -4.26
N LEU A 28 -9.15 -0.24 -5.58
CA LEU A 28 -9.27 -1.47 -6.35
C LEU A 28 -8.01 -2.34 -6.21
N PHE A 29 -6.81 -1.75 -6.31
CA PHE A 29 -5.55 -2.48 -6.10
C PHE A 29 -5.45 -3.07 -4.69
N THR A 30 -5.84 -2.33 -3.65
CA THR A 30 -5.85 -2.84 -2.28
C THR A 30 -6.78 -4.03 -2.12
N VAL A 31 -8.00 -3.96 -2.67
CA VAL A 31 -8.96 -5.07 -2.62
C VAL A 31 -8.44 -6.28 -3.40
N LEU A 32 -7.90 -6.07 -4.60
CA LEU A 32 -7.30 -7.15 -5.41
C LEU A 32 -6.12 -7.82 -4.69
N TYR A 33 -5.26 -7.04 -4.04
CA TYR A 33 -4.13 -7.57 -3.27
C TYR A 33 -4.60 -8.43 -2.09
N ILE A 34 -5.64 -7.98 -1.37
CA ILE A 34 -6.26 -8.77 -0.29
C ILE A 34 -6.81 -10.09 -0.83
N VAL A 35 -7.60 -10.07 -1.91
CA VAL A 35 -8.14 -11.28 -2.53
C VAL A 35 -7.01 -12.23 -2.98
N ALA A 36 -5.96 -11.70 -3.60
CA ALA A 36 -4.80 -12.49 -4.03
C ALA A 36 -4.08 -13.14 -2.84
N LEU A 37 -3.95 -12.42 -1.72
CA LEU A 37 -3.32 -12.92 -0.49
C LEU A 37 -4.11 -14.07 0.16
N PHE A 38 -5.45 -13.98 0.19
CA PHE A 38 -6.30 -15.07 0.68
C PHE A 38 -6.42 -16.23 -0.32
N SER A 39 -6.21 -15.98 -1.62
CA SER A 39 -6.21 -17.01 -2.66
C SER A 39 -4.89 -17.78 -2.74
N ALA A 40 -3.80 -17.24 -2.19
CA ALA A 40 -2.48 -17.87 -2.16
C ALA A 40 -2.50 -19.16 -1.34
N LYS A 41 -2.14 -20.29 -1.96
CA LYS A 41 -2.14 -21.64 -1.34
C LYS A 41 -0.78 -22.33 -1.33
N ARG A 42 0.22 -21.79 -2.05
CA ARG A 42 1.53 -22.46 -2.21
C ARG A 42 2.65 -21.58 -1.64
N LEU A 43 3.70 -22.21 -1.14
CA LEU A 43 4.88 -21.51 -0.62
C LEU A 43 5.44 -20.42 -1.57
N PRO A 44 5.59 -20.63 -2.91
CA PRO A 44 6.08 -19.59 -3.82
C PRO A 44 5.14 -18.40 -4.05
N SER A 45 3.84 -18.49 -3.75
CA SER A 45 2.94 -17.34 -3.92
C SER A 45 3.19 -16.23 -2.89
N TYR A 46 3.68 -16.56 -1.70
CA TYR A 46 3.93 -15.56 -0.65
C TYR A 46 5.13 -14.64 -0.96
N PRO A 47 6.30 -15.15 -1.39
CA PRO A 47 7.40 -14.30 -1.86
C PRO A 47 7.00 -13.38 -3.01
N LEU A 48 6.17 -13.87 -3.94
CA LEU A 48 5.68 -13.06 -5.05
C LEU A 48 4.84 -11.88 -4.55
N LEU A 49 3.88 -12.13 -3.65
CA LEU A 49 3.05 -11.07 -3.05
C LEU A 49 3.91 -10.09 -2.25
N MET A 50 4.88 -10.59 -1.50
CA MET A 50 5.82 -9.76 -0.73
C MET A 50 6.67 -8.87 -1.64
N ALA A 51 7.12 -9.38 -2.78
CA ALA A 51 7.85 -8.60 -3.78
C ALA A 51 6.98 -7.49 -4.38
N VAL A 52 5.72 -7.79 -4.73
CA VAL A 52 4.76 -6.79 -5.21
C VAL A 52 4.56 -5.68 -4.17
N LEU A 53 4.38 -6.04 -2.90
CA LEU A 53 4.25 -5.08 -1.81
C LEU A 53 5.51 -4.21 -1.66
N ALA A 54 6.69 -4.82 -1.66
CA ALA A 54 7.97 -4.11 -1.52
C ALA A 54 8.18 -3.10 -2.67
N VAL A 55 7.87 -3.50 -3.90
CA VAL A 55 7.93 -2.61 -5.08
C VAL A 55 6.96 -1.43 -4.92
N CYS A 56 5.71 -1.69 -4.50
CA CYS A 56 4.74 -0.62 -4.25
C CYS A 56 5.23 0.37 -3.18
N ILE A 57 5.80 -0.11 -2.08
CA ILE A 57 6.36 0.75 -1.02
C ILE A 57 7.53 1.59 -1.56
N GLN A 58 8.45 0.96 -2.29
CA GLN A 58 9.62 1.63 -2.86
C GLN A 58 9.22 2.72 -3.85
N ILE A 59 8.26 2.44 -4.73
CA ILE A 59 7.71 3.42 -5.68
C ILE A 59 6.98 4.53 -4.93
N SER A 60 6.28 4.20 -3.83
CA SER A 60 5.55 5.16 -3.02
C SER A 60 6.47 6.24 -2.45
N ARG A 61 7.77 5.94 -2.25
CA ARG A 61 8.78 6.86 -1.68
C ARG A 61 8.34 7.44 -0.33
N VAL A 62 7.52 6.69 0.41
CA VAL A 62 7.20 7.00 1.80
C VAL A 62 8.44 6.65 2.61
N ARG A 63 8.99 7.60 3.37
CA ARG A 63 9.99 7.29 4.38
C ARG A 63 9.29 6.48 5.47
N LEU A 64 9.69 5.21 5.60
CA LEU A 64 9.38 4.35 6.73
C LEU A 64 9.94 4.94 8.03
#